data_AF-A0A940B2V0-F1
#
_entry.id   AF-A0A940B2V0-F1
#
_cell.length_a   1.000
_cell.length_b   1.000
_cell.length_c   1.000
_cell.angle_alpha   90.00
_cell.angle_beta   90.00
_cell.angle_gamma   90.00
#
_symmetry.space_group_name_H-M   'P 1'
#
loop_
_entity.id
_entity.type
_entity.pdbx_description
1 polymer ?
#
loop_
_entity_poly.entity_id
_entity_poly.type
_entity_poly.pdbx_seq_one_letter_code
_entity_poly.pdbx_strand_id
1 'polypeptide(L)'
;MDFSRKTILVILVCIISLLMTGCFNEKESPLYDSEWLMQNVDEKGQPYCHQLFLKPNHEVTMQAYYMNSPTVIVWTGKYKLTSNKLIFTFEKCSRFEDGVNTGNYKAERVIKYFQGEFFYSVGLVGENKDEYHLELIRPKNFFYGKNLDFFGNPMEEFVRIENE
;
A
#
# COMPACT_ATOMS: atom_id res chain seq x y z
N MET A 1 36.31 7.92 36.74
CA MET A 1 34.89 8.27 36.84
C MET A 1 34.14 7.02 37.24
N ASP A 2 33.78 6.89 38.52
CA ASP A 2 32.96 5.75 38.98
C ASP A 2 31.51 6.00 38.57
N PHE A 3 31.07 5.35 37.49
CA PHE A 3 29.66 5.30 37.15
C PHE A 3 28.95 4.43 38.20
N SER A 4 28.25 5.07 39.13
CA SER A 4 27.45 4.35 40.12
C SER A 4 26.41 3.47 39.42
N ARG A 5 26.09 2.30 39.99
CA ARG A 5 25.07 1.37 39.46
C ARG A 5 23.73 2.06 39.14
N LYS A 6 23.38 3.12 39.89
CA LYS A 6 22.17 3.93 39.66
C LYS A 6 22.22 4.69 38.33
N THR A 7 23.39 5.22 37.97
CA THR A 7 23.60 5.96 36.71
C THR A 7 23.47 5.03 35.49
N ILE A 8 23.99 3.82 35.58
CA ILE A 8 23.86 2.80 34.52
C ILE A 8 22.39 2.40 34.32
N LEU A 9 21.65 2.20 35.42
CA LEU A 9 20.23 1.83 35.36
C LEU A 9 19.39 2.92 34.69
N VAL A 10 19.67 4.20 35.00
CA VAL A 10 18.98 5.34 34.39
C VAL A 10 19.26 5.43 32.89
N ILE A 11 20.53 5.26 32.48
CA ILE A 11 20.88 5.24 31.05
C ILE A 11 20.17 4.09 30.32
N LEU A 12 20.10 2.91 30.94
CA LEU A 12 19.42 1.76 30.36
C LEU A 12 17.92 2.01 30.19
N VAL A 13 17.26 2.62 31.19
CA VAL A 13 15.85 3.01 31.10
C VAL A 13 15.65 4.04 30.01
N CYS A 14 16.51 5.06 29.91
CA CYS A 14 16.43 6.04 28.82
C CYS A 14 16.59 5.40 27.44
N ILE A 15 17.52 4.45 27.26
CA ILE A 15 17.71 3.74 25.99
C ILE A 15 16.50 2.86 25.67
N ILE A 16 15.96 2.13 26.64
CA ILE A 16 14.76 1.29 26.43
C ILE A 16 13.55 2.18 26.13
N SER A 17 13.38 3.30 26.83
CA SER A 17 12.35 4.29 26.52
C SER A 17 12.53 4.87 25.12
N LEU A 18 13.74 5.24 24.72
CA LEU A 18 14.07 5.74 23.37
C LEU A 18 13.83 4.69 22.27
N LEU A 19 14.11 3.40 22.54
CA LEU A 19 13.84 2.30 21.62
C LEU A 19 12.34 2.00 21.50
N MET A 20 11.58 2.17 22.58
CA MET A 20 10.12 2.02 22.60
C MET A 20 9.39 3.27 22.06
N THR A 21 10.02 4.44 22.14
CA THR A 21 9.58 5.70 21.51
C THR A 21 10.33 6.00 20.23
N GLY A 22 10.97 5.01 19.60
CA GLY A 22 11.40 5.06 18.20
C GLY A 22 10.16 5.06 17.33
N CYS A 23 9.38 6.13 17.47
CA CYS A 23 7.98 6.27 17.13
C CYS A 23 7.84 6.37 15.61
N PHE A 24 7.64 5.24 14.97
CA PHE A 24 6.78 5.26 13.80
C PHE A 24 5.38 5.64 14.28
N ASN A 25 5.05 6.94 14.24
CA ASN A 25 3.69 7.40 14.48
C ASN A 25 2.88 7.14 13.21
N GLU A 26 2.24 5.97 13.16
CA GLU A 26 1.45 5.53 12.01
C GLU A 26 0.41 6.57 11.59
N LYS A 27 -0.19 7.29 12.54
CA LYS A 27 -1.20 8.33 12.27
C LYS A 27 -0.66 9.55 11.55
N GLU A 28 0.64 9.82 11.62
CA GLU A 28 1.31 10.92 10.91
C GLU A 28 1.86 10.47 9.55
N SER A 29 1.80 9.17 9.24
CA SER A 29 2.22 8.65 7.95
C SER A 29 1.29 9.16 6.83
N PRO A 30 1.81 9.57 5.66
CA PRO A 30 0.98 9.90 4.50
C PRO A 30 0.13 8.71 4.01
N LEU A 31 0.44 7.50 4.46
CA LEU A 31 -0.29 6.27 4.15
C LEU A 31 -1.49 6.00 5.07
N TYR A 32 -1.62 6.71 6.20
CA TYR A 32 -2.74 6.50 7.11
C TYR A 32 -3.98 7.27 6.63
N ASP A 33 -5.13 6.59 6.57
CA ASP A 33 -6.39 7.15 6.06
C ASP A 33 -6.22 7.87 4.71
N SER A 34 -5.82 7.10 3.71
CA SER A 34 -5.34 7.65 2.45
C SER A 34 -5.89 6.91 1.23
N GLU A 35 -6.00 7.66 0.14
CA GLU A 35 -6.43 7.19 -1.16
C GLU A 35 -5.35 7.46 -2.20
N TRP A 36 -5.10 6.46 -3.05
CA TRP A 36 -4.00 6.43 -3.99
C TRP A 36 -4.47 5.91 -5.35
N LEU A 37 -4.00 6.53 -6.42
CA LEU A 37 -4.41 6.26 -7.79
C LEU A 37 -3.21 5.97 -8.67
N MET A 38 -3.23 4.85 -9.39
CA MET A 38 -2.27 4.56 -10.45
C MET A 38 -3.06 4.44 -11.75
N GLN A 39 -2.75 5.30 -12.72
CA GLN A 39 -3.37 5.32 -14.05
C GLN A 39 -2.34 4.93 -15.10
N ASN A 40 -2.71 4.05 -16.02
CA ASN A 40 -1.81 3.64 -17.10
C ASN A 40 -2.61 3.19 -18.34
N VAL A 41 -1.90 2.79 -19.39
CA VAL A 41 -2.42 2.32 -20.67
C VAL A 41 -1.85 0.94 -20.97
N ASP A 42 -2.71 -0.02 -21.30
CA ASP A 42 -2.26 -1.39 -21.59
C ASP A 42 -1.56 -1.51 -22.97
N GLU A 43 -1.02 -2.70 -23.28
CA GLU A 43 -0.37 -2.99 -24.57
C GLU A 43 -1.28 -2.75 -25.80
N LYS A 44 -2.60 -2.64 -25.61
CA LYS A 44 -3.60 -2.40 -26.67
C LYS A 44 -4.06 -0.94 -26.74
N GLY A 45 -3.48 -0.06 -25.92
CA GLY A 45 -3.86 1.35 -25.88
C GLY A 45 -5.11 1.64 -25.03
N GLN A 46 -5.57 0.69 -24.20
CA GLN A 46 -6.74 0.88 -23.35
C GLN A 46 -6.34 1.48 -21.99
N PRO A 47 -6.89 2.64 -21.60
CA PRO A 47 -6.59 3.25 -20.32
C PRO A 47 -7.27 2.48 -19.18
N TYR A 48 -6.51 2.23 -18.12
CA TYR A 48 -6.97 1.56 -16.92
C TYR A 48 -6.46 2.24 -15.65
N CYS A 49 -7.05 1.84 -14.54
CA CYS A 49 -6.86 2.48 -13.25
C CYS A 49 -6.78 1.43 -12.15
N HIS A 50 -5.88 1.67 -11.19
CA HIS A 50 -5.86 1.02 -9.89
C HIS A 50 -6.08 2.06 -8.80
N GLN A 51 -6.99 1.78 -7.88
CA GLN A 51 -7.34 2.68 -6.79
C GLN A 51 -7.20 1.95 -5.45
N LEU A 52 -6.32 2.45 -4.60
CA LEU A 52 -5.98 1.88 -3.31
C LEU A 52 -6.47 2.78 -2.18
N PHE A 53 -7.24 2.20 -1.27
CA PHE A 53 -7.77 2.84 -0.08
C PHE A 53 -7.18 2.18 1.16
N LEU A 54 -6.49 2.96 1.99
CA LEU A 54 -5.94 2.55 3.28
C LEU A 54 -6.75 3.22 4.39
N LYS A 55 -7.65 2.48 5.04
CA LYS A 55 -8.58 3.04 6.03
C LYS A 55 -7.98 3.06 7.45
N PRO A 56 -8.43 3.97 8.33
CA PRO A 56 -7.90 4.10 9.69
C PRO A 56 -8.15 2.87 10.58
N ASN A 57 -9.10 2.02 10.22
CA ASN A 57 -9.39 0.75 10.89
C ASN A 57 -8.52 -0.42 10.41
N HIS A 58 -7.45 -0.15 9.64
CA HIS A 58 -6.55 -1.13 9.04
C HIS A 58 -7.21 -2.03 7.98
N GLU A 59 -8.36 -1.61 7.44
CA GLU A 59 -8.93 -2.21 6.24
C GLU A 59 -8.27 -1.63 4.99
N VAL A 60 -8.09 -2.48 3.98
CA VAL A 60 -7.65 -2.08 2.65
C VAL A 60 -8.72 -2.44 1.63
N THR A 61 -8.96 -1.52 0.70
CA THR A 61 -9.69 -1.79 -0.53
C THR A 61 -8.79 -1.47 -1.71
N MET A 62 -8.64 -2.41 -2.65
CA MET A 62 -8.01 -2.16 -3.95
C MET A 62 -9.06 -2.35 -5.04
N GLN A 63 -9.14 -1.44 -5.99
CA GLN A 63 -10.02 -1.53 -7.14
C GLN A 63 -9.17 -1.50 -8.41
N ALA A 64 -9.57 -2.25 -9.43
CA ALA A 64 -9.00 -2.14 -10.77
C ALA A 64 -10.11 -2.16 -11.83
N TYR A 65 -10.00 -1.26 -12.80
CA TYR A 65 -10.96 -1.13 -13.90
C TYR A 65 -10.35 -0.44 -15.11
N TYR A 66 -10.90 -0.72 -16.29
CA TYR A 66 -10.65 0.10 -17.48
C TYR A 66 -11.56 1.33 -17.43
N MET A 67 -11.05 2.52 -17.78
CA MET A 67 -11.78 3.80 -17.59
C MET A 67 -13.12 3.86 -18.33
N ASN A 68 -13.27 3.11 -19.43
CA ASN A 68 -14.50 3.04 -20.22
C ASN A 68 -15.29 1.73 -20.02
N SER A 69 -14.97 0.96 -18.98
CA SER A 69 -15.64 -0.32 -18.70
C SER A 69 -16.60 -0.18 -17.53
N PRO A 70 -17.81 -0.77 -17.61
CA PRO A 70 -18.70 -0.89 -16.45
C PRO A 70 -18.20 -1.94 -15.43
N THR A 71 -17.15 -2.69 -15.77
CA THR A 71 -16.59 -3.74 -14.91
C THR A 71 -15.54 -3.19 -13.97
N VAL A 72 -15.72 -3.44 -12.67
CA VAL A 72 -14.73 -3.17 -11.63
C VAL A 72 -14.42 -4.45 -10.88
N ILE A 73 -13.13 -4.71 -10.65
CA ILE A 73 -12.70 -5.78 -9.75
C ILE A 73 -12.27 -5.13 -8.44
N VAL A 74 -12.85 -5.59 -7.33
CA VAL A 74 -12.63 -5.03 -6.00
C VAL A 74 -12.07 -6.10 -5.08
N TRP A 75 -10.98 -5.78 -4.42
CA TRP A 75 -10.35 -6.59 -3.38
C TRP A 75 -10.48 -5.90 -2.04
N THR A 76 -10.92 -6.65 -1.03
CA THR A 76 -11.02 -6.13 0.34
C THR A 76 -10.31 -7.04 1.32
N GLY A 77 -9.70 -6.43 2.33
CA GLY A 77 -8.93 -7.15 3.34
C GLY A 77 -8.34 -6.21 4.39
N LYS A 78 -7.18 -6.58 4.91
CA LYS A 78 -6.46 -5.82 5.93
C LYS A 78 -5.08 -5.42 5.45
N TYR A 79 -4.57 -4.31 5.95
CA TYR A 79 -3.18 -3.93 5.79
C TYR A 79 -2.47 -3.79 7.14
N LYS A 80 -1.14 -3.91 7.10
CA LYS A 80 -0.26 -3.57 8.20
C LYS A 80 0.87 -2.70 7.68
N LEU A 81 1.09 -1.58 8.34
CA LEU A 81 2.18 -0.67 8.04
C LEU A 81 3.33 -0.88 9.04
N THR A 82 4.55 -0.95 8.54
CA THR A 82 5.78 -0.89 9.33
C THR A 82 6.65 0.24 8.78
N SER A 83 7.78 0.51 9.43
CA SER A 83 8.72 1.56 8.98
C SER A 83 9.30 1.37 7.58
N ASN A 84 9.16 0.18 6.98
CA ASN A 84 9.74 -0.16 5.69
C ASN A 84 8.86 -1.04 4.80
N LYS A 85 7.71 -1.50 5.31
CA LYS A 85 6.85 -2.43 4.59
C LYS A 85 5.39 -2.07 4.72
N LEU A 86 4.67 -2.31 3.63
CA LEU A 86 3.22 -2.33 3.59
C LEU A 86 2.82 -3.77 3.26
N ILE A 87 2.05 -4.39 4.16
CA ILE A 87 1.69 -5.80 4.07
C ILE A 87 0.20 -5.89 3.85
N PHE A 88 -0.22 -6.51 2.74
CA PHE A 88 -1.63 -6.69 2.41
C PHE A 88 -2.08 -8.14 2.57
N THR A 89 -3.22 -8.30 3.24
CA THR A 89 -3.92 -9.57 3.40
C THR A 89 -5.33 -9.42 2.87
N PHE A 90 -5.54 -9.73 1.60
CA PHE A 90 -6.85 -9.70 0.95
C PHE A 90 -7.64 -10.98 1.26
N GLU A 91 -8.89 -10.81 1.71
CA GLU A 91 -9.77 -11.91 2.10
C GLU A 91 -10.86 -12.15 1.04
N LYS A 92 -11.30 -11.09 0.35
CA LYS A 92 -12.40 -11.13 -0.63
C LYS A 92 -11.99 -10.48 -1.94
N CYS A 93 -12.48 -11.05 -3.04
CA CYS A 93 -12.41 -10.49 -4.38
C CYS A 93 -13.81 -10.54 -4.97
N SER A 94 -14.31 -9.40 -5.43
CA SER A 94 -15.64 -9.30 -6.02
C SER A 94 -15.55 -8.59 -7.37
N ARG A 95 -16.33 -9.06 -8.33
CA ARG A 95 -16.54 -8.38 -9.61
C ARG A 95 -17.87 -7.65 -9.55
N PHE A 96 -17.84 -6.41 -10.00
CA PHE A 96 -19.01 -5.59 -10.18
C PHE A 96 -19.17 -5.25 -11.65
N GLU A 97 -20.41 -5.25 -12.13
CA GLU A 97 -20.79 -4.72 -13.43
C GLU A 97 -21.94 -3.74 -13.18
N ASP A 98 -21.80 -2.49 -13.64
CA ASP A 98 -22.79 -1.42 -13.41
C ASP A 98 -23.17 -1.25 -11.94
N GLY A 99 -22.20 -1.41 -11.04
CA GLY A 99 -22.38 -1.31 -9.59
C GLY A 99 -23.03 -2.54 -8.92
N VAL A 100 -23.43 -3.56 -9.69
CA VAL A 100 -24.02 -4.80 -9.18
C VAL A 100 -22.94 -5.86 -9.01
N ASN A 101 -22.90 -6.53 -7.86
CA ASN A 101 -21.98 -7.66 -7.66
C ASN A 101 -22.38 -8.84 -8.53
N THR A 102 -21.56 -9.16 -9.54
CA THR A 102 -21.80 -10.26 -10.50
C THR A 102 -20.94 -11.49 -10.23
N GLY A 103 -20.02 -11.44 -9.26
CA GLY A 103 -19.19 -12.59 -8.93
C GLY A 103 -18.32 -12.38 -7.69
N ASN A 104 -18.09 -13.45 -6.94
CA ASN A 104 -17.16 -13.50 -5.83
C ASN A 104 -16.10 -14.59 -6.07
N TYR A 105 -14.84 -14.24 -5.87
CA TYR A 105 -13.69 -15.12 -6.08
C TYR A 105 -12.90 -15.27 -4.79
N LYS A 106 -12.21 -16.40 -4.64
CA LYS A 106 -11.22 -16.56 -3.57
C LYS A 106 -10.05 -15.60 -3.86
N ALA A 107 -9.84 -14.63 -2.98
CA ALA A 107 -8.79 -13.62 -3.09
C ALA A 107 -7.43 -14.25 -3.43
N GLU A 108 -7.02 -15.27 -2.67
CA GLU A 108 -5.73 -15.95 -2.85
C GLU A 108 -5.55 -16.68 -4.20
N ARG A 109 -6.63 -17.08 -4.88
CA ARG A 109 -6.56 -17.76 -6.18
C ARG A 109 -6.41 -16.79 -7.35
N VAL A 110 -6.83 -15.53 -7.19
CA VAL A 110 -6.84 -14.50 -8.23
C VAL A 110 -5.76 -13.44 -7.98
N ILE A 111 -5.24 -13.30 -6.75
CA ILE A 111 -4.38 -12.18 -6.31
C ILE A 111 -3.00 -12.67 -5.88
N LYS A 112 -2.19 -13.18 -6.80
CA LYS A 112 -0.75 -13.23 -6.51
C LYS A 112 -0.12 -11.83 -6.55
N TYR A 113 -0.72 -10.88 -7.28
CA TYR A 113 -0.14 -9.57 -7.59
C TYR A 113 -0.26 -8.51 -6.49
N PHE A 114 -1.29 -8.53 -5.64
CA PHE A 114 -1.45 -7.56 -4.54
C PHE A 114 -1.37 -8.17 -3.13
N GLN A 115 -1.24 -9.49 -3.00
CA GLN A 115 -1.12 -10.17 -1.71
C GLN A 115 0.33 -10.14 -1.20
N GLY A 116 0.53 -9.94 0.09
CA GLY A 116 1.82 -10.17 0.76
C GLY A 116 2.60 -8.89 1.07
N GLU A 117 3.92 -9.05 1.23
CA GLU A 117 4.80 -7.97 1.67
C GLU A 117 5.30 -7.13 0.48
N PHE A 118 5.24 -5.81 0.64
CA PHE A 118 5.85 -4.83 -0.24
C PHE A 118 6.81 -3.97 0.57
N PHE A 119 7.99 -3.70 0.04
CA PHE A 119 8.71 -2.49 0.41
C PHE A 119 7.99 -1.31 -0.25
N TYR A 120 8.06 -0.14 0.38
CA TYR A 120 7.45 1.04 -0.20
C TYR A 120 8.40 2.24 -0.12
N SER A 121 8.26 3.15 -1.07
CA SER A 121 8.86 4.48 -1.05
C SER A 121 7.74 5.50 -1.22
N VAL A 122 7.63 6.46 -0.30
CA VAL A 122 6.72 7.60 -0.45
C VAL A 122 7.55 8.87 -0.51
N GLY A 123 7.34 9.66 -1.56
CA GLY A 123 8.08 10.91 -1.77
C GLY A 123 7.15 12.03 -2.20
N LEU A 124 7.52 13.26 -1.87
CA LEU A 124 6.95 14.45 -2.47
C LEU A 124 7.67 14.74 -3.79
N VAL A 125 6.90 14.88 -4.85
CA VAL A 125 7.34 15.18 -6.22
C VAL A 125 6.47 16.30 -6.81
N GLY A 126 6.73 16.67 -8.07
CA GLY A 126 6.23 17.90 -8.67
C GLY A 126 7.21 19.07 -8.47
N GLU A 127 7.13 20.09 -9.34
CA GLU A 127 8.02 21.26 -9.28
C GLU A 127 7.94 21.98 -7.93
N ASN A 128 6.77 21.95 -7.29
CA ASN A 128 6.48 22.59 -6.01
C ASN A 128 6.50 21.61 -4.82
N LYS A 129 6.73 20.31 -5.04
CA LYS A 129 6.69 19.25 -4.00
C LYS A 129 5.34 19.19 -3.27
N ASP A 130 4.27 19.30 -4.02
CA ASP A 130 2.88 19.27 -3.59
C ASP A 130 2.23 17.90 -3.79
N GLU A 131 2.84 16.99 -4.57
CA GLU A 131 2.23 15.70 -4.89
C GLU A 131 2.95 14.54 -4.19
N TYR A 132 2.21 13.72 -3.44
CA TYR A 132 2.73 12.49 -2.85
C TYR A 132 2.65 11.34 -3.85
N HIS A 133 3.80 10.71 -4.12
CA HIS A 133 3.89 9.51 -4.94
C HIS A 133 4.31 8.33 -4.07
N LEU A 134 3.67 7.18 -4.29
CA LEU A 134 3.90 5.90 -3.63
C LEU A 134 4.36 4.88 -4.66
N GLU A 135 5.58 4.38 -4.49
CA GLU A 135 6.08 3.22 -5.23
C GLU A 135 5.97 1.96 -4.35
N LEU A 136 5.33 0.91 -4.86
CA LEU A 136 5.27 -0.39 -4.21
C LEU A 136 6.26 -1.35 -4.87
N ILE A 137 7.24 -1.80 -4.07
CA ILE A 137 8.38 -2.60 -4.53
C ILE A 137 8.25 -4.02 -3.99
N ARG A 138 8.10 -4.99 -4.90
CA ARG A 138 8.09 -6.41 -4.56
C ARG A 138 9.49 -6.93 -4.19
N PRO A 139 9.62 -7.81 -3.19
CA PRO A 139 10.84 -8.57 -2.99
C PRO A 139 11.14 -9.44 -4.23
N LYS A 140 12.41 -9.46 -4.68
CA LYS A 140 12.88 -10.12 -5.92
C LYS A 140 12.46 -11.60 -6.09
N ASN A 141 12.07 -12.27 -5.01
CA ASN A 141 11.77 -13.70 -4.98
C ASN A 141 10.29 -14.05 -5.19
N PHE A 142 9.38 -13.07 -5.35
CA PHE A 142 7.95 -13.38 -5.34
C PHE A 142 7.40 -13.94 -6.67
N PHE A 143 7.75 -13.44 -7.88
CA PHE A 143 7.50 -14.11 -9.19
C PHE A 143 8.33 -13.47 -10.33
N TYR A 144 8.95 -14.28 -11.20
CA TYR A 144 9.66 -13.96 -12.47
C TYR A 144 10.60 -12.72 -12.53
N GLY A 145 10.93 -12.11 -11.39
CA GLY A 145 11.80 -10.93 -11.31
C GLY A 145 11.21 -9.65 -11.89
N LYS A 146 9.89 -9.59 -12.17
CA LYS A 146 9.23 -8.41 -12.76
C LYS A 146 8.11 -7.88 -11.85
N ASN A 147 8.08 -6.56 -11.65
CA ASN A 147 7.02 -5.86 -10.91
C ASN A 147 5.86 -5.59 -11.88
N LEU A 148 4.90 -6.51 -11.97
CA LEU A 148 3.75 -6.41 -12.86
C LEU A 148 2.45 -6.21 -12.09
N ASP A 149 1.52 -5.45 -12.66
CA ASP A 149 0.17 -5.24 -12.15
C ASP A 149 -0.78 -6.40 -12.48
N PHE A 150 -2.07 -6.21 -12.17
CA PHE A 150 -3.10 -7.22 -12.40
C PHE A 150 -3.38 -7.50 -13.89
N PHE A 151 -3.17 -6.51 -14.76
CA PHE A 151 -3.36 -6.64 -16.20
C PHE A 151 -2.12 -7.21 -16.89
N GLY A 152 -1.00 -7.36 -16.17
CA GLY A 152 0.25 -7.91 -16.67
C GLY A 152 1.24 -6.87 -17.19
N ASN A 153 0.95 -5.58 -16.99
CA ASN A 153 1.84 -4.47 -17.37
C ASN A 153 2.79 -4.13 -16.23
N PRO A 154 3.91 -3.42 -16.48
CA PRO A 154 4.77 -2.89 -15.41
C PRO A 154 3.96 -2.06 -14.41
N MET A 155 4.15 -2.35 -13.12
CA MET A 155 3.49 -1.60 -12.05
C MET A 155 4.17 -0.23 -11.90
N GLU A 156 3.37 0.83 -11.99
CA GLU A 156 3.82 2.22 -11.86
C GLU A 156 3.55 2.78 -10.46
N GLU A 157 3.91 4.04 -10.26
CA GLU A 157 3.69 4.76 -9.01
C GLU A 157 2.22 5.15 -8.83
N PHE A 158 1.77 5.17 -7.58
CA PHE A 158 0.48 5.71 -7.20
C PHE A 158 0.63 7.16 -6.78
N VAL A 159 -0.27 8.02 -7.26
CA VAL A 159 -0.40 9.40 -6.83
C VAL A 159 -1.48 9.49 -5.76
N ARG A 160 -1.21 10.22 -4.67
CA ARG A 160 -2.20 10.42 -3.60
C ARG A 160 -3.34 11.31 -4.10
N ILE A 161 -4.58 10.93 -3.80
CA ILE A 161 -5.73 11.80 -3.99
C ILE A 161 -5.93 12.61 -2.72
N GLU A 162 -5.86 13.93 -2.82
CA GLU A 162 -6.26 14.83 -1.73
C GLU A 162 -7.78 14.97 -1.74
N ASN A 163 -8.42 14.54 -0.66
CA ASN A 163 -9.84 14.83 -0.45
C ASN A 163 -9.93 16.25 0.11
N GLU A 164 -10.41 17.20 -0.71
CA GLU A 164 -10.74 18.58 -0.30
C GLU A 164 -11.77 18.64 0.84
#